data_AF-A0A0W4ZSK3-F1
#
_entry.id   AF-A0A0W4ZSK3-F1
#
_cell.length_a   1.000
_cell.length_b   1.000
_cell.length_c   1.000
_cell.angle_alpha   90.00
_cell.angle_beta   90.00
_cell.angle_gamma   90.00
#
_symmetry.space_group_name_H-M   'P 1'
#
loop_
_entity.id
_entity.type
_entity.pdbx_description
1 polymer ?
#
loop_
_entity_poly.entity_id
_entity_poly.type
_entity_poly.pdbx_seq_one_letter_code
_entity_poly.pdbx_strand_id
1 'polypeptide(L)'
;METRLFIKEYNSFYKENKEKLKSLCIHLEDYTINIVTLEEKEILVEWSILGWTIISVAGKTNGFKKKTYESLETLLKNVSLAFDEQWIGNLLKKLLKYEKKTRYQTMYDNYI
;
A
#
# COMPACT_ATOMS: atom_id res chain seq x y z
N MET A 1 5.21 20.58 -11.66
CA MET A 1 6.15 19.47 -11.35
C MET A 1 5.51 18.47 -10.39
N GLU A 2 4.79 18.97 -9.39
CA GLU A 2 4.09 18.20 -8.34
C GLU A 2 3.01 17.24 -8.88
N THR A 3 2.14 17.68 -9.80
CA THR A 3 1.09 16.81 -10.39
C THR A 3 1.63 15.58 -11.10
N ARG A 4 2.77 15.70 -11.81
CA ARG A 4 3.40 14.54 -12.45
C ARG A 4 3.93 13.54 -11.44
N LEU A 5 4.51 14.03 -10.34
CA LEU A 5 5.03 13.17 -9.27
C LEU A 5 3.86 12.48 -8.55
N PHE A 6 2.81 13.21 -8.19
CA PHE A 6 1.60 12.67 -7.60
C PHE A 6 0.97 11.55 -8.44
N ILE A 7 0.78 11.80 -9.75
CA ILE A 7 0.25 10.79 -10.69
C ILE A 7 1.17 9.57 -10.77
N LYS A 8 2.48 9.77 -10.76
CA LYS A 8 3.46 8.67 -10.80
C LYS A 8 3.37 7.80 -9.55
N GLU A 9 3.34 8.41 -8.37
CA GLU A 9 3.19 7.70 -7.09
C GLU A 9 1.87 6.92 -7.03
N TYR A 10 0.76 7.56 -7.42
CA TYR A 10 -0.54 6.90 -7.52
C TYR A 10 -0.51 5.69 -8.45
N ASN A 11 0.00 5.86 -9.68
CA ASN A 11 0.01 4.80 -10.69
C ASN A 11 0.90 3.62 -10.27
N SER A 12 2.05 3.91 -9.65
CA SER A 12 2.93 2.87 -9.10
C SER A 12 2.20 2.06 -8.04
N PHE A 13 1.58 2.75 -7.09
CA PHE A 13 0.82 2.11 -6.03
C PHE A 13 -0.37 1.30 -6.56
N TYR A 14 -1.16 1.87 -7.48
CA TYR A 14 -2.32 1.21 -8.08
C TYR A 14 -1.93 -0.09 -8.79
N LYS A 15 -0.87 -0.05 -9.60
CA LYS A 15 -0.39 -1.22 -10.34
C LYS A 15 -0.05 -2.40 -9.42
N GLU A 16 0.51 -2.12 -8.25
CA GLU A 16 0.98 -3.14 -7.31
C GLU A 16 -0.10 -3.62 -6.34
N ASN A 17 -1.11 -2.79 -6.07
CA ASN A 17 -2.02 -2.99 -4.94
C ASN A 17 -3.51 -2.98 -5.29
N LYS A 18 -3.91 -2.79 -6.56
CA LYS A 18 -5.34 -2.73 -6.95
C LYS A 18 -6.18 -3.92 -6.46
N GLU A 19 -5.61 -5.13 -6.43
CA GLU A 19 -6.33 -6.36 -6.04
C GLU A 19 -6.48 -6.50 -4.52
N LYS A 20 -5.76 -5.69 -3.74
CA LYS A 20 -5.76 -5.69 -2.28
C LYS A 20 -6.75 -4.68 -1.69
N LEU A 21 -7.47 -3.97 -2.54
CA LEU A 21 -8.36 -2.88 -2.19
C LEU A 21 -9.69 -3.05 -2.91
N LYS A 22 -10.77 -2.50 -2.33
CA LYS A 22 -12.09 -2.51 -2.95
C LYS A 22 -12.19 -1.43 -4.03
N SER A 23 -11.69 -0.24 -3.73
CA SER A 23 -11.58 0.85 -4.72
C SER A 23 -10.48 1.84 -4.38
N LEU A 24 -9.98 2.52 -5.41
CA LEU A 24 -8.98 3.57 -5.31
C LEU A 24 -9.31 4.68 -6.32
N CYS A 25 -9.72 5.85 -5.86
CA CYS A 25 -10.11 6.97 -6.70
C CYS A 25 -9.17 8.16 -6.46
N ILE A 26 -8.70 8.80 -7.53
CA ILE A 26 -7.80 9.95 -7.48
C ILE A 26 -8.54 11.24 -7.81
N HIS A 27 -8.25 12.30 -7.05
CA HIS A 27 -8.72 13.65 -7.28
C HIS A 27 -7.53 14.57 -7.50
N LEU A 28 -7.31 14.98 -8.75
CA LEU A 28 -6.13 15.75 -9.15
C LEU A 28 -6.17 17.21 -8.67
N GLU A 29 -7.37 17.76 -8.47
CA GLU A 29 -7.58 19.15 -8.07
C GLU A 29 -7.00 19.42 -6.67
N ASP A 30 -7.20 18.48 -5.75
CA ASP A 30 -6.79 18.61 -4.34
C ASP A 30 -5.59 17.72 -3.97
N TYR A 31 -4.98 17.04 -4.94
CA TYR A 31 -3.95 16.02 -4.69
C TYR A 31 -4.39 14.95 -3.69
N THR A 32 -5.67 14.55 -3.74
CA THR A 32 -6.23 13.56 -2.81
C THR A 32 -6.53 12.23 -3.48
N ILE A 33 -6.57 11.18 -2.67
CA ILE A 33 -7.03 9.86 -3.06
C ILE A 33 -8.07 9.41 -2.06
N ASN A 34 -9.20 8.91 -2.55
CA ASN A 34 -10.14 8.15 -1.75
C ASN A 34 -9.83 6.65 -1.88
N ILE A 35 -9.63 5.99 -0.74
CA ILE A 35 -9.28 4.57 -0.65
C ILE A 35 -10.38 3.84 0.10
N VAL A 36 -10.91 2.78 -0.50
CA VAL A 36 -11.82 1.85 0.18
C VAL A 36 -11.11 0.52 0.34
N THR A 37 -10.87 0.13 1.59
CA THR A 37 -10.22 -1.14 1.92
C THR A 37 -11.18 -2.32 1.70
N LEU A 38 -10.66 -3.54 1.73
CA LEU A 38 -11.49 -4.76 1.65
C LEU A 38 -12.43 -4.90 2.85
N GLU A 39 -12.12 -4.24 3.97
CA GLU A 39 -12.94 -4.17 5.17
C GLU A 39 -14.01 -3.05 5.07
N GLU A 40 -14.24 -2.51 3.87
CA GLU A 40 -15.17 -1.41 3.59
C GLU A 40 -14.86 -0.12 4.34
N LYS A 41 -13.59 0.05 4.76
CA LYS A 41 -13.14 1.27 5.40
C LYS A 41 -12.77 2.31 4.35
N GLU A 42 -13.47 3.43 4.36
CA GLU A 42 -13.22 4.56 3.48
C GLU A 42 -12.26 5.57 4.14
N ILE A 43 -11.22 5.94 3.40
CA ILE A 43 -10.11 6.78 3.88
C ILE A 43 -9.77 7.79 2.80
N LEU A 44 -9.84 9.07 3.16
CA LEU A 44 -9.38 10.16 2.30
C LEU A 44 -7.96 10.55 2.69
N VAL A 45 -7.05 10.54 1.73
CA VAL A 45 -5.64 10.89 1.92
C VAL A 45 -5.23 12.02 1.00
N GLU A 46 -4.40 12.92 1.50
CA GLU A 46 -3.76 14.02 0.76
C GLU A 46 -2.31 13.65 0.46
N TRP A 47 -1.85 14.00 -0.73
CA TRP A 47 -0.45 13.91 -1.09
C TRP A 47 0.27 15.25 -0.93
N SER A 48 1.50 15.17 -0.43
CA SER A 48 2.46 16.26 -0.40
C SER A 48 3.87 15.72 -0.67
N ILE A 49 4.85 16.61 -0.82
CA ILE A 49 6.26 16.21 -0.92
C ILE A 49 6.79 15.51 0.34
N LEU A 50 6.10 15.67 1.48
CA LEU A 50 6.43 14.98 2.74
C LEU A 50 5.79 13.58 2.83
N GLY A 51 4.96 13.21 1.85
CA GLY A 51 4.25 11.94 1.80
C GLY A 51 2.73 12.10 1.89
N TRP A 52 2.08 11.10 2.47
CA TRP A 52 0.64 10.87 2.45
C TRP A 52 0.02 11.14 3.81
N THR A 53 -0.88 12.12 3.87
CA THR A 53 -1.55 12.53 5.10
C THR A 53 -2.99 12.06 5.09
N ILE A 54 -3.44 11.39 6.15
CA ILE A 54 -4.86 11.06 6.27
C ILE A 54 -5.65 12.33 6.61
N ILE A 55 -6.61 12.69 5.76
CA ILE A 55 -7.51 13.82 5.97
C ILE A 55 -8.74 13.36 6.75
N SER A 56 -9.32 12.24 6.37
CA SER A 56 -10.51 11.70 7.01
C SER A 56 -10.54 10.17 6.95
N VAL A 57 -11.22 9.58 7.92
CA VAL A 57 -11.59 8.16 7.94
C VAL A 57 -13.07 8.12 8.25
N ALA A 58 -13.86 7.48 7.39
CA ALA A 58 -15.30 7.35 7.60
C ALA A 58 -15.58 6.74 8.98
N GLY A 59 -16.53 7.33 9.71
CA GLY A 59 -16.89 6.89 11.07
C GLY A 59 -16.02 7.43 12.21
N LYS A 60 -14.98 8.23 11.94
CA LYS A 60 -14.21 8.95 12.98
C LYS A 60 -14.36 10.47 12.82
N THR A 61 -15.20 11.08 13.65
CA THR A 61 -15.48 12.53 13.59
C THR A 61 -14.76 13.36 14.66
N ASN A 62 -14.37 12.79 15.81
CA ASN A 62 -13.73 13.54 16.89
C ASN A 62 -12.31 13.05 17.20
N GLY A 63 -11.35 13.98 17.30
CA GLY A 63 -9.99 13.72 17.80
C GLY A 63 -9.03 13.03 16.82
N PHE A 64 -9.35 12.97 15.54
CA PHE A 64 -8.45 12.40 14.53
C PHE A 64 -7.21 13.30 14.36
N LYS A 65 -6.09 12.89 14.95
CA LYS A 65 -4.80 13.56 14.74
C LYS A 65 -4.32 13.23 13.33
N LYS A 66 -4.16 14.26 12.49
CA LYS A 66 -3.53 14.12 11.18
C LYS A 66 -2.17 13.44 11.33
N LYS A 67 -1.95 12.36 10.61
CA LYS A 67 -0.70 11.61 10.58
C LYS A 67 -0.25 11.49 9.13
N THR A 68 1.01 11.83 8.90
CA THR A 68 1.68 11.75 7.60
C THR A 68 2.55 10.50 7.57
N TYR A 69 2.52 9.82 6.43
CA TYR A 69 3.24 8.59 6.16
C TYR A 69 4.11 8.78 4.92
N GLU A 70 5.29 8.18 4.90
CA GLU A 70 6.20 8.27 3.75
C GLU A 70 5.61 7.68 2.46
N SER A 71 4.73 6.68 2.57
CA SER A 71 4.14 5.96 1.43
C SER A 71 2.70 5.53 1.71
N LEU A 72 1.92 5.31 0.65
CA LEU A 72 0.58 4.71 0.73
C LEU A 72 0.61 3.30 1.33
N GLU A 73 1.67 2.53 1.08
CA GLU A 73 1.81 1.19 1.67
C GLU A 73 1.96 1.27 3.18
N THR A 74 2.86 2.10 3.68
CA THR A 74 3.07 2.29 5.12
C THR A 74 1.80 2.82 5.78
N LEU A 75 1.10 3.74 5.11
CA LEU A 75 -0.21 4.24 5.55
C LEU A 75 -1.21 3.09 5.69
N LEU A 76 -1.41 2.28 4.64
CA LEU A 76 -2.43 1.25 4.60
C LEU A 76 -2.19 0.11 5.59
N LYS A 77 -0.94 -0.30 5.79
CA LYS A 77 -0.56 -1.27 6.84
C LYS A 77 -0.95 -0.82 8.25
N ASN A 78 -0.96 0.49 8.50
CA ASN A 78 -1.33 1.04 9.80
C ASN A 78 -2.85 1.19 10.00
N VAL A 79 -3.65 1.15 8.93
CA VAL A 79 -5.08 1.48 8.98
C VAL A 79 -6.02 0.37 8.52
N SER A 80 -5.50 -0.66 7.84
CA SER A 80 -6.24 -1.84 7.39
C SER A 80 -5.49 -3.09 7.76
N LEU A 81 -6.09 -3.91 8.63
CA LEU A 81 -5.50 -5.18 9.06
C LEU A 81 -5.46 -6.15 7.88
N ALA A 82 -6.55 -6.21 7.10
CA ALA A 82 -6.61 -7.03 5.89
C ALA A 82 -5.48 -6.72 4.89
N PHE A 83 -5.14 -5.44 4.72
CA PHE A 83 -4.04 -5.05 3.84
C PHE A 83 -2.68 -5.50 4.38
N ASP A 84 -2.44 -5.35 5.68
CA ASP A 84 -1.19 -5.76 6.32
C ASP A 84 -1.01 -7.28 6.26
N GLU A 85 -2.06 -8.06 6.58
CA GLU A 85 -2.04 -9.52 6.49
C GLU A 85 -1.74 -10.02 5.07
N GLN A 86 -2.35 -9.41 4.05
CA GLN A 86 -2.06 -9.74 2.64
C GLN A 86 -0.62 -9.40 2.26
N TRP A 87 -0.09 -8.29 2.78
CA TRP A 87 1.30 -7.91 2.53
C TRP A 87 2.28 -8.90 3.18
N ILE A 88 2.07 -9.25 4.45
CA ILE A 88 2.85 -10.26 5.18
C ILE A 88 2.76 -11.61 4.45
N GLY A 89 1.56 -12.04 4.06
CA GLY A 89 1.36 -13.29 3.32
C GLY A 89 2.12 -13.34 1.99
N ASN A 90 2.16 -12.22 1.26
CA ASN A 90 2.93 -12.11 0.02
C ASN A 90 4.44 -12.15 0.25
N LEU A 91 4.92 -11.52 1.33
CA LEU A 91 6.33 -11.59 1.73
C LEU A 91 6.73 -13.02 2.08
N LEU A 92 5.94 -13.72 2.89
CA LEU A 92 6.18 -15.11 3.26
C LEU A 92 6.21 -16.03 2.03
N LYS A 93 5.27 -15.87 1.09
CA LYS A 93 5.27 -16.62 -0.18
C LYS A 93 6.55 -16.39 -0.98
N LYS A 94 7.05 -15.15 -1.05
CA LYS A 94 8.32 -14.83 -1.72
C LYS A 94 9.49 -15.52 -1.02
N LEU A 95 9.59 -15.40 0.30
CA LEU A 95 10.65 -16.03 1.09
C LEU A 95 10.69 -17.55 0.90
N LEU A 96 9.54 -18.21 0.98
CA LEU A 96 9.42 -19.65 0.73
C LEU A 96 9.84 -20.05 -0.69
N LYS A 97 9.55 -19.21 -1.69
CA LYS A 97 9.99 -19.43 -3.08
C LYS A 97 11.51 -19.33 -3.20
N TYR A 98 12.13 -18.35 -2.54
CA TYR A 98 13.58 -18.20 -2.50
C TYR A 98 14.24 -19.39 -1.80
N GLU A 99 13.75 -19.81 -0.63
CA GLU A 99 14.30 -20.97 0.10
C GLU A 99 14.26 -22.24 -0.76
N LYS A 100 13.14 -22.51 -1.44
CA LYS A 100 13.01 -23.64 -2.36
C LYS A 100 14.03 -23.55 -3.50
N LYS A 101 14.17 -22.38 -4.13
CA LYS A 101 15.13 -22.18 -5.22
C LYS A 101 16.57 -22.44 -4.77
N THR A 102 16.96 -21.96 -3.58
CA THR A 102 18.29 -22.17 -3.02
C THR A 102 18.55 -23.66 -2.77
N ARG A 103 17.58 -24.40 -2.19
CA ARG A 103 17.71 -25.86 -2.00
C ARG A 103 17.94 -26.60 -3.31
N TYR A 104 17.21 -26.27 -4.37
CA TYR A 104 17.41 -26.91 -5.68
C TYR A 104 18.77 -26.58 -6.30
N GLN A 105 19.25 -25.35 -6.14
CA GLN A 105 20.58 -24.94 -6.61
C GLN A 105 21.69 -25.71 -5.88
N THR A 106 21.63 -25.78 -4.55
CA THR A 106 22.61 -26.53 -3.75
C THR A 106 22.59 -28.04 -4.06
N MET A 107 21.42 -28.62 -4.35
CA MET A 107 21.38 -30.01 -4.83
C MET A 107 22.09 -30.16 -6.17
N TYR A 108 21.79 -29.30 -7.16
CA TYR A 108 22.39 -29.37 -8.48
C TYR A 108 23.92 -29.22 -8.45
N ASP A 109 24.43 -28.29 -7.64
CA ASP A 109 25.87 -28.05 -7.47
C ASP A 109 26.59 -29.22 -6.77
N ASN A 110 25.88 -30.08 -6.04
CA ASN A 110 26.43 -31.28 -5.40
C ASN A 110 26.41 -32.54 -6.30
N TYR A 111 25.78 -32.47 -7.48
CA TYR A 111 25.70 -33.57 -8.45
C TYR A 111 26.64 -33.41 -9.66
N ILE A 112 27.41 -32.32 -9.75
CA ILE A 112 28.47 -32.05 -10.73
C ILE A 112 29.83 -32.18 -10.05
#